data_AF-A0A813L887-F1
#
_entry.id   AF-A0A813L887-F1
#
_cell.length_a   1.000
_cell.length_b   1.000
_cell.length_c   1.000
_cell.angle_alpha   90.00
_cell.angle_beta   90.00
_cell.angle_gamma   90.00
#
_symmetry.space_group_name_H-M   'P 1'
#
loop_
_entity.id
_entity.type
_entity.pdbx_description
1 polymer ?
#
loop_
_entity_poly.entity_id
_entity_poly.type
_entity_poly.pdbx_seq_one_letter_code
_entity_poly.pdbx_strand_id
1 'polypeptide(L)'
;AARSPPEVVNGGHLTRGALGLILSYHTVLQRIAADPHEDHVYVVAEDDAVLHDDFSPRLRSCLAALEQVDPRWGLLHVGYYEDDCSLKAIEGPASEFLCRPVKVYGLFGAAFRPRGARALLE
;
A
#
# COMPACT_ATOMS: atom_id res chain seq x y z
N ALA A 1 10.29 -22.28 2.33
CA ALA A 1 10.82 -22.32 3.70
C ALA A 1 10.71 -20.90 4.29
N ALA A 2 9.81 -20.69 5.25
CA ALA A 2 9.64 -19.41 5.96
C ALA A 2 9.82 -19.66 7.46
N ARG A 3 11.00 -20.15 7.85
CA ARG A 3 11.35 -20.42 9.26
C ARG A 3 12.40 -19.47 9.83
N SER A 4 13.02 -18.64 8.99
CA SER A 4 14.05 -17.69 9.41
C SER A 4 13.93 -16.43 8.56
N PRO A 5 13.31 -15.34 9.03
CA PRO A 5 13.57 -14.03 8.44
C PRO A 5 15.09 -13.76 8.50
N PRO A 6 15.68 -13.04 7.53
CA PRO A 6 17.08 -12.65 7.59
C PRO A 6 17.37 -11.89 8.90
N GLU A 7 18.54 -12.14 9.49
CA GLU A 7 18.99 -11.64 10.80
C GLU A 7 19.13 -10.11 10.89
N VAL A 8 18.88 -9.42 9.78
CA VAL A 8 18.97 -7.97 9.66
C VAL A 8 17.72 -7.45 8.97
N VAL A 9 16.77 -6.96 9.77
CA VAL A 9 16.25 -5.63 9.43
C VAL A 9 17.46 -4.72 9.63
N ASN A 10 17.93 -4.03 8.58
CA ASN A 10 19.01 -3.07 8.74
C ASN A 10 18.62 -2.06 9.84
N GLY A 11 19.19 -2.22 11.03
CA GLY A 11 18.95 -1.37 12.21
C GLY A 11 18.34 -2.12 13.39
N GLY A 12 19.19 -2.51 14.34
CA GLY A 12 18.76 -2.76 15.74
C GLY A 12 18.25 -1.50 16.46
N HIS A 13 18.19 -0.37 15.74
CA HIS A 13 17.70 0.92 16.18
C HIS A 13 16.89 1.58 15.07
N LEU A 14 15.79 2.23 15.44
CA LEU A 14 15.05 3.13 14.55
C LEU A 14 15.97 4.25 14.07
N THR A 15 16.19 4.33 12.76
CA THR A 15 16.98 5.42 12.17
C THR A 15 16.16 6.71 12.16
N ARG A 16 16.84 7.86 12.09
CA ARG A 16 16.17 9.15 11.92
C ARG A 16 15.33 9.20 10.63
N GLY A 17 15.79 8.53 9.57
CA GLY A 17 15.04 8.40 8.32
C GLY A 17 13.74 7.60 8.49
N ALA A 18 13.80 6.45 9.17
CA ALA A 18 12.63 5.64 9.45
C ALA A 18 11.60 6.39 10.33
N LEU A 19 12.07 7.13 11.34
CA LEU A 19 11.20 8.00 12.14
C LEU A 19 10.58 9.13 11.30
N GLY A 20 11.37 9.77 10.44
CA GLY A 20 10.88 10.79 9.51
C GLY A 20 9.79 10.24 8.60
N LEU A 21 9.99 9.05 8.04
CA LEU A 21 9.02 8.38 7.19
C LEU A 21 7.72 8.08 7.94
N ILE A 22 7.80 7.52 9.15
CA ILE A 22 6.63 7.23 9.98
C ILE A 22 5.84 8.51 10.28
N LEU A 23 6.52 9.60 10.66
CA LEU A 23 5.87 10.88 10.97
C LEU A 23 5.24 11.52 9.72
N SER A 24 5.90 11.41 8.56
CA SER A 24 5.37 11.88 7.28
C SER A 24 4.11 11.10 6.90
N TYR A 25 4.15 9.76 6.95
CA TYR A 25 2.98 8.93 6.68
C TYR A 25 1.84 9.21 7.65
N HIS A 26 2.13 9.30 8.96
CA HIS A 26 1.13 9.65 9.96
C HIS A 26 0.44 10.98 9.64
N THR A 27 1.22 12.01 9.29
CA THR A 27 0.68 13.33 8.91
C THR A 27 -0.21 13.27 7.67
N VAL A 28 0.20 12.51 6.65
CA VAL A 28 -0.58 12.34 5.41
C VAL A 28 -1.86 11.56 5.69
N LEU A 29 -1.77 10.46 6.44
CA LEU A 29 -2.92 9.65 6.84
C LEU A 29 -3.93 10.46 7.64
N GLN A 30 -3.50 11.33 8.55
CA GLN A 30 -4.42 12.23 9.28
C GLN A 30 -5.22 13.14 8.34
N ARG A 31 -4.59 13.66 7.27
CA ARG A 31 -5.29 14.50 6.28
C ARG A 31 -6.30 13.69 5.47
N ILE A 32 -5.93 12.50 5.03
CA ILE A 32 -6.83 11.59 4.30
C ILE A 32 -8.00 11.13 5.19
N ALA A 33 -7.71 10.80 6.44
CA ALA A 33 -8.67 10.35 7.44
C ALA A 33 -9.75 11.41 7.77
N ALA A 34 -9.38 12.69 7.66
CA ALA A 34 -10.26 13.83 7.92
C ALA A 34 -11.22 14.15 6.76
N ASP A 35 -11.04 13.53 5.58
CA ASP A 35 -11.96 13.72 4.46
C ASP A 35 -13.32 13.07 4.78
N PRO A 36 -14.44 13.83 4.73
CA PRO A 36 -15.77 13.27 4.93
C PRO A 36 -16.27 12.41 3.76
N HIS A 37 -15.62 12.43 2.59
CA HIS A 37 -16.04 11.71 1.39
C HIS A 37 -15.36 10.35 1.25
N GLU A 38 -16.04 9.30 1.69
CA GLU A 38 -15.52 7.93 1.75
C GLU A 38 -15.17 7.27 0.40
N ASP A 39 -15.62 7.86 -0.70
CA ASP A 39 -15.41 7.39 -2.06
C ASP A 39 -14.15 7.99 -2.71
N HIS A 40 -13.58 9.05 -2.13
CA HIS A 40 -12.31 9.61 -2.59
C HIS A 40 -11.16 8.62 -2.44
N VAL A 41 -10.25 8.65 -3.41
CA VAL A 41 -9.05 7.81 -3.43
C VAL A 41 -7.81 8.69 -3.49
N TYR A 42 -6.93 8.50 -2.52
CA TYR A 42 -5.67 9.23 -2.38
C TYR A 42 -4.51 8.31 -2.70
N VAL A 43 -3.65 8.69 -3.65
CA VAL A 43 -2.39 7.99 -3.91
C VAL A 43 -1.28 8.71 -3.16
N VAL A 44 -0.61 7.98 -2.28
CA VAL A 44 0.59 8.42 -1.57
C VAL A 44 1.76 7.65 -2.18
N ALA A 45 2.84 8.34 -2.52
CA ALA A 45 4.06 7.74 -3.04
C ALA A 45 5.28 8.43 -2.44
N GLU A 46 6.42 7.73 -2.45
CA GLU A 46 7.72 8.33 -2.14
C GLU A 46 8.09 9.36 -3.22
N ASP A 47 8.92 10.34 -2.86
CA ASP A 47 9.30 11.45 -3.74
C ASP A 47 10.24 11.05 -4.88
N ASP A 48 10.91 9.91 -4.73
CA ASP A 48 11.77 9.28 -5.74
C ASP A 48 11.07 8.15 -6.52
N ALA A 49 9.77 7.93 -6.29
CA ALA A 49 9.00 6.96 -7.04
C ALA A 49 8.84 7.40 -8.50
N VAL A 50 9.25 6.54 -9.43
CA VAL A 50 9.06 6.75 -10.86
C VAL A 50 7.78 6.04 -11.31
N LEU A 51 6.80 6.83 -11.76
CA LEU A 51 5.55 6.31 -12.30
C LEU A 51 5.74 5.95 -13.78
N HIS A 52 5.30 4.75 -14.16
CA HIS A 52 5.27 4.35 -15.56
C HIS A 52 4.18 5.14 -16.32
N ASP A 53 4.34 5.32 -17.63
CA ASP A 53 3.43 6.11 -18.47
C ASP A 53 1.97 5.62 -18.41
N ASP A 54 1.77 4.33 -18.18
CA ASP A 54 0.45 3.68 -18.06
C ASP A 54 -0.03 3.55 -16.61
N PHE A 55 0.63 4.20 -15.64
CA PHE A 55 0.30 4.10 -14.22
C PHE A 55 -1.18 4.42 -13.95
N SER A 56 -1.66 5.56 -14.45
CA SER A 56 -3.04 6.00 -14.23
C SER A 56 -4.10 5.02 -14.78
N PRO A 57 -4.03 4.58 -16.05
CA PRO A 57 -4.97 3.58 -16.55
C PRO A 57 -4.86 2.23 -15.82
N ARG A 58 -3.66 1.77 -15.46
CA ARG A 58 -3.50 0.53 -14.67
C ARG A 58 -4.09 0.64 -13.28
N LEU A 59 -3.84 1.74 -12.57
CA LEU A 59 -4.43 2.00 -11.26
C LEU A 59 -5.96 1.97 -11.32
N ARG A 60 -6.57 2.59 -12.34
CA ARG A 60 -8.02 2.53 -12.52
C ARG A 60 -8.54 1.10 -12.70
N SER A 61 -7.84 0.26 -13.46
CA SER A 61 -8.19 -1.17 -13.59
C SER A 61 -8.08 -1.90 -12.26
N CYS A 62 -7.02 -1.65 -11.48
CA CYS A 62 -6.87 -2.23 -10.14
C CYS A 62 -8.00 -1.79 -9.20
N LEU A 63 -8.37 -0.51 -9.20
CA LEU A 63 -9.46 0.02 -8.37
C LEU A 63 -10.81 -0.57 -8.77
N ALA A 64 -11.08 -0.70 -10.07
CA ALA A 64 -12.30 -1.33 -10.58
C ALA A 64 -12.38 -2.82 -10.19
N ALA A 65 -11.27 -3.55 -10.30
CA ALA A 65 -11.18 -4.94 -9.86
C ALA A 65 -11.36 -5.05 -8.33
N LEU A 66 -10.79 -4.11 -7.57
CA LEU A 66 -10.85 -4.12 -6.11
C LEU A 66 -12.26 -3.85 -5.61
N GLU A 67 -13.00 -2.94 -6.26
CA GLU A 67 -14.40 -2.68 -5.94
C GLU A 67 -15.29 -3.91 -6.11
N GLN A 68 -14.97 -4.80 -7.06
CA GLN A 68 -15.70 -6.06 -7.26
C GLN A 68 -15.36 -7.11 -6.19
N VAL A 69 -14.11 -7.14 -5.72
CA VAL A 69 -13.60 -8.15 -4.77
C VAL A 69 -13.89 -7.77 -3.33
N ASP A 70 -13.74 -6.49 -3.00
CA ASP A 70 -13.97 -5.93 -1.67
C ASP A 70 -14.46 -4.48 -1.79
N PRO A 71 -15.78 -4.23 -1.86
CA PRO A 71 -16.36 -2.88 -1.90
C PRO A 71 -16.02 -2.03 -0.66
N ARG A 72 -15.55 -2.67 0.41
CA ARG A 72 -15.20 -2.01 1.68
C ARG A 72 -13.70 -1.75 1.82
N TRP A 73 -12.91 -2.00 0.78
CA TRP A 73 -11.47 -1.82 0.81
C TRP A 73 -11.07 -0.44 1.37
N GLY A 74 -9.99 -0.40 2.14
CA GLY A 74 -9.44 0.83 2.71
C GLY A 74 -8.05 1.18 2.19
N LEU A 75 -7.28 0.18 1.78
CA LEU A 75 -5.89 0.29 1.35
C LEU A 75 -5.65 -0.63 0.16
N LEU A 76 -4.94 -0.12 -0.84
CA LEU A 76 -4.32 -0.87 -1.91
C LEU A 76 -2.83 -0.53 -1.93
N HIS A 77 -1.97 -1.53 -1.77
CA HIS A 77 -0.52 -1.37 -1.91
C HIS A 77 -0.18 -1.20 -3.40
N VAL A 78 0.58 -0.16 -3.74
CA VAL A 78 0.98 0.17 -5.11
C VAL A 78 2.50 0.28 -5.21
N GLY A 79 3.14 -0.78 -5.71
CA GLY A 79 4.60 -0.89 -5.85
C GLY A 79 5.26 -1.48 -4.60
N TYR A 80 6.01 -2.56 -4.79
CA TYR A 80 6.71 -3.31 -3.74
C TYR A 80 7.99 -3.95 -4.32
N TYR A 81 8.90 -4.39 -3.45
CA TYR A 81 10.08 -5.16 -3.88
C TYR A 81 9.70 -6.61 -4.19
N GLU A 82 9.88 -7.06 -5.43
CA GLU A 82 9.50 -8.43 -5.81
C GLU A 82 10.27 -9.51 -5.02
N ASP A 83 11.57 -9.30 -4.79
CA ASP A 83 12.50 -10.31 -4.29
C ASP A 83 12.24 -10.76 -2.84
N ASP A 84 11.58 -9.94 -2.02
CA ASP A 84 11.34 -10.22 -0.60
C ASP A 84 9.86 -10.34 -0.22
N CYS A 85 8.96 -10.29 -1.20
CA CYS A 85 7.52 -10.32 -0.95
C CYS A 85 6.90 -11.70 -1.19
N SER A 86 5.91 -12.03 -0.38
CA SER A 86 5.05 -13.20 -0.55
C SER A 86 3.63 -12.71 -0.79
N LEU A 87 3.09 -13.09 -1.95
CA LEU A 87 1.76 -12.72 -2.39
C LEU A 87 0.93 -13.99 -2.61
N LYS A 88 -0.37 -13.90 -2.32
CA LYS A 88 -1.33 -14.95 -2.63
C LYS A 88 -2.21 -14.48 -3.79
N ALA A 89 -2.36 -15.30 -4.82
CA ALA A 89 -3.32 -15.03 -5.88
C ALA A 89 -4.74 -14.90 -5.30
N ILE A 90 -5.52 -13.99 -5.87
CA ILE A 90 -6.97 -13.97 -5.64
C ILE A 90 -7.66 -14.84 -6.68
N GLU A 91 -8.91 -15.23 -6.42
CA GLU A 91 -9.70 -16.03 -7.35
C GLU A 91 -10.46 -15.14 -8.35
N GLY A 92 -10.69 -15.65 -9.56
CA GLY A 92 -11.48 -14.98 -10.59
C GLY A 92 -10.72 -13.96 -11.43
N PRO A 93 -11.44 -13.18 -12.26
CA PRO A 93 -10.85 -12.25 -13.24
C PRO A 93 -9.98 -11.15 -12.62
N ALA A 94 -10.26 -10.76 -11.38
CA ALA A 94 -9.49 -9.75 -10.68
C ALA A 94 -8.03 -10.16 -10.41
N SER A 95 -7.71 -11.46 -10.51
CA SER A 95 -6.35 -12.00 -10.33
C SER A 95 -5.33 -11.51 -11.37
N GLU A 96 -5.81 -10.96 -12.50
CA GLU A 96 -4.97 -10.27 -13.48
C GLU A 96 -4.36 -8.97 -12.93
N PHE A 97 -5.06 -8.30 -12.01
CA PHE A 97 -4.69 -6.97 -11.50
C PHE A 97 -4.27 -6.96 -10.04
N LEU A 98 -4.75 -7.93 -9.26
CA LEU A 98 -4.67 -7.90 -7.81
C LEU A 98 -4.11 -9.19 -7.25
N CYS A 99 -3.45 -9.05 -6.11
CA CYS A 99 -3.03 -10.14 -5.25
C CYS A 99 -3.30 -9.77 -3.79
N ARG A 100 -3.32 -10.77 -2.91
CA ARG A 100 -3.37 -10.54 -1.46
C ARG A 100 -1.95 -10.50 -0.90
N PRO A 101 -1.58 -9.43 -0.18
CA PRO A 101 -0.30 -9.41 0.52
C PRO A 101 -0.31 -10.48 1.63
N VAL A 102 0.67 -11.38 1.64
CA VAL A 102 0.92 -12.29 2.78
C VAL A 102 2.03 -11.72 3.63
N LYS A 103 3.11 -11.28 2.98
CA LYS A 103 4.25 -10.62 3.60
C LYS A 103 4.86 -9.68 2.58
N VAL A 104 4.88 -8.39 2.85
CA VAL A 104 5.38 -7.38 1.92
C VAL A 104 6.36 -6.48 2.64
N TYR A 105 7.48 -6.17 1.99
CA TYR A 105 8.50 -5.25 2.47
C TYR A 105 8.62 -4.06 1.53
N GLY A 106 8.91 -2.89 2.10
CA GLY A 106 8.89 -1.62 1.38
C GLY A 106 7.46 -1.16 1.07
N LEU A 107 7.32 0.14 0.83
CA LEU A 107 6.07 0.76 0.40
C LEU A 107 6.40 1.97 -0.46
N PHE A 108 6.57 1.75 -1.76
CA PHE A 108 6.83 2.85 -2.70
C PHE A 108 5.60 3.72 -2.90
N GLY A 109 4.41 3.13 -2.79
CA GLY A 109 3.16 3.85 -2.79
C GLY A 109 1.97 3.03 -2.34
N ALA A 110 0.90 3.72 -2.02
CA ALA A 110 -0.39 3.13 -1.66
C ALA A 110 -1.53 4.04 -2.08
N ALA A 111 -2.65 3.42 -2.43
CA ALA A 111 -3.92 4.10 -2.57
C ALA A 111 -4.78 3.88 -1.31
N PHE A 112 -5.34 4.96 -0.77
CA PHE A 112 -6.15 4.96 0.44
C PHE A 112 -7.54 5.52 0.18
N ARG A 113 -8.54 4.92 0.84
CA ARG A 113 -9.80 5.59 1.17
C ARG A 113 -9.71 6.20 2.59
N PRO A 114 -10.51 7.24 2.91
CA PRO A 114 -10.52 7.83 4.25
C PRO A 114 -10.70 6.83 5.39
N ARG A 115 -11.61 5.84 5.24
CA ARG A 115 -11.75 4.73 6.20
C ARG A 115 -10.46 3.93 6.44
N GLY A 116 -9.68 3.67 5.40
CA GLY A 116 -8.46 2.89 5.50
C GLY A 116 -7.37 3.67 6.22
N ALA A 117 -7.29 4.97 5.95
CA ALA A 117 -6.39 5.86 6.67
C ALA A 117 -6.74 5.94 8.16
N ARG A 118 -8.03 6.03 8.52
CA ARG A 118 -8.47 5.98 9.93
C ARG A 118 -8.10 4.67 10.61
N ALA A 119 -8.37 3.54 9.97
CA ALA A 119 -8.06 2.22 10.52
C ALA A 119 -6.55 1.98 10.77
N LEU A 120 -5.66 2.70 10.07
CA LEU A 120 -4.21 2.60 10.28
C LEU A 120 -3.66 3.56 11.34
N LEU A 121 -4.45 4.55 11.76
CA LEU A 121 -4.09 5.51 12.81
C LEU A 121 -4.52 5.03 14.21
N GLU A 122 -5.36 4.00 14.28
CA GLU A 122 -5.81 3.32 15.53
C GLU A 122 -4.81 2.26 15.99
#